data_AF-A0A8I1R0W1-F1
#
_entry.id   AF-A0A8I1R0W1-F1
#
_cell.length_a   1.000
_cell.length_b   1.000
_cell.length_c   1.000
_cell.angle_alpha   90.00
_cell.angle_beta   90.00
_cell.angle_gamma   90.00
#
_symmetry.space_group_name_H-M   'P 1'
#
loop_
_entity.id
_entity.type
_entity.pdbx_description
1 polymer ?
#
loop_
_entity_poly.entity_id
_entity_poly.type
_entity_poly.pdbx_seq_one_letter_code
_entity_poly.pdbx_strand_id
1 'polypeptide(L)'
;MKARSVPVRTPAITPEIMLRAYAAGIFPMAETADDPGLFWVEPEWRGVIPLDGFHLSSRLARTLRSDRFEVRVDSDFAAVIAACAEERPDRPETWINRRIREIFGELFTLGHAHTVECWREGRLVGGLYGLSLGAAFFGESMFHRETDASKVALVHLVARLRHGRYQLLDTQFQTGHLAQFGTIEIPRDAYRLRLEEALQHQGNWFAWPAAATVTGEEALAALRDGPA
;
A
#
# COMPACT_ATOMS: atom_id res chain seq x y z
N MET A 1 40.06 -16.14 32.13
CA MET A 1 38.92 -15.22 31.93
C MET A 1 37.77 -15.99 31.33
N LYS A 2 36.61 -16.12 32.00
CA LYS A 2 35.41 -16.72 31.40
C LYS A 2 34.60 -15.61 30.74
N ALA A 3 34.58 -15.58 29.41
CA ALA A 3 33.66 -14.72 28.67
C ALA A 3 32.23 -15.16 29.02
N ARG A 4 31.43 -14.24 29.60
CA ARG A 4 29.99 -14.44 29.73
C ARG A 4 29.38 -14.19 28.36
N SER A 5 28.86 -15.23 27.72
CA SER A 5 27.96 -15.06 26.58
C SER A 5 26.67 -14.42 27.10
N VAL A 6 26.41 -13.19 26.67
CA VAL A 6 25.09 -12.57 26.83
C VAL A 6 24.24 -13.11 25.68
N PRO A 7 23.08 -13.74 25.94
CA PRO A 7 22.19 -14.15 24.87
C PRO A 7 21.72 -12.91 24.12
N VAL A 8 22.21 -12.74 22.89
CA VAL A 8 21.65 -11.76 21.97
C VAL A 8 20.31 -12.32 21.51
N ARG A 9 19.21 -11.79 22.07
CA ARG A 9 17.89 -12.01 21.49
C ARG A 9 17.96 -11.51 20.05
N THR A 10 17.51 -12.30 19.08
CA THR A 10 17.33 -11.84 17.71
C THR A 10 16.65 -10.47 17.75
N PRO A 11 17.27 -9.42 17.19
CA PRO A 11 16.73 -8.06 17.34
C PRO A 11 15.29 -8.07 16.85
N ALA A 12 14.38 -7.61 17.71
CA ALA A 12 12.98 -7.51 17.34
C ALA A 12 12.85 -6.52 16.18
N ILE A 13 12.19 -6.91 15.09
CA ILE A 13 11.80 -5.98 14.03
C ILE A 13 10.83 -4.98 14.64
N THR A 14 11.26 -3.71 14.70
CA THR A 14 10.50 -2.56 15.20
C THR A 14 9.99 -1.71 14.03
N PRO A 15 9.04 -0.77 14.24
CA PRO A 15 8.64 0.19 13.22
C PRO A 15 9.81 0.95 12.59
N GLU A 16 10.83 1.34 13.36
CA GLU A 16 11.99 2.07 12.84
C GLU A 16 12.86 1.19 11.95
N ILE A 17 13.03 -0.09 12.30
CA ILE A 17 13.72 -1.06 11.45
C ILE A 17 12.93 -1.26 10.16
N MET A 18 11.60 -1.33 10.25
CA MET A 18 10.72 -1.46 9.10
C MET A 18 10.89 -0.28 8.14
N LEU A 19 10.82 0.96 8.64
CA LEU A 19 11.00 2.17 7.83
C LEU A 19 12.38 2.21 7.16
N ARG A 20 13.44 1.78 7.86
CA ARG A 20 14.79 1.70 7.29
C ARG A 20 14.88 0.63 6.18
N ALA A 21 14.20 -0.50 6.35
CA ALA A 21 14.13 -1.52 5.32
C ALA A 21 13.44 -0.98 4.07
N TYR A 22 12.26 -0.33 4.22
CA TYR A 22 11.56 0.31 3.11
C TYR A 22 12.40 1.39 2.43
N ALA A 23 13.12 2.22 3.18
CA ALA A 23 14.04 3.21 2.63
C ALA A 23 15.19 2.59 1.82
N ALA A 24 15.55 1.33 2.13
CA ALA A 24 16.54 0.56 1.39
C ALA A 24 15.95 -0.27 0.24
N GLY A 25 14.63 -0.18 -0.01
CA GLY A 25 13.94 -0.96 -1.04
C GLY A 25 13.63 -2.41 -0.63
N ILE A 26 13.67 -2.71 0.67
CA ILE A 26 13.48 -4.04 1.23
C ILE A 26 12.15 -4.08 2.00
N PHE A 27 11.39 -5.16 1.87
CA PHE A 27 10.10 -5.30 2.56
C PHE A 27 9.99 -6.67 3.27
N PRO A 28 9.20 -6.77 4.35
CA PRO A 28 9.05 -8.00 5.11
C PRO A 28 8.00 -8.92 4.45
N MET A 29 8.17 -10.23 4.60
CA MET A 29 7.12 -11.22 4.39
C MET A 29 7.24 -12.31 5.46
N ALA A 30 6.14 -13.02 5.73
CA ALA A 30 6.15 -14.28 6.46
C ALA A 30 5.82 -15.43 5.50
N GLU A 31 6.20 -16.67 5.84
CA GLU A 31 5.82 -17.82 5.01
C GLU A 31 4.30 -18.03 5.05
N THR A 32 3.71 -17.91 6.25
CA THR A 32 2.28 -18.17 6.50
C THR A 32 1.73 -17.19 7.54
N ALA A 33 0.41 -17.22 7.77
CA ALA A 33 -0.26 -16.37 8.76
C ALA A 33 0.14 -16.73 10.20
N ASP A 34 0.48 -17.99 10.44
CA ASP A 34 0.82 -18.56 11.75
C ASP A 34 2.33 -18.62 12.01
N ASP A 35 3.15 -18.39 10.98
CA ASP A 35 4.61 -18.34 11.12
C ASP A 35 5.00 -17.13 12.00
N PRO A 36 5.72 -17.32 13.14
CA PRO A 36 6.20 -16.21 13.96
C PRO A 36 7.38 -15.44 13.35
N GLY A 37 8.00 -15.99 12.31
CA GLY A 37 9.15 -15.46 11.59
C GLY A 37 8.78 -14.38 10.59
N LEU A 38 9.80 -13.61 10.20
CA LEU A 38 9.77 -12.71 9.06
C LEU A 38 11.06 -12.87 8.29
N PHE A 39 10.98 -12.81 6.98
CA PHE A 39 12.13 -12.71 6.09
C PHE A 39 12.04 -11.43 5.26
N TRP A 40 13.20 -10.95 4.83
CA TRP A 40 13.33 -9.73 4.06
C TRP A 40 13.45 -10.07 2.57
N VAL A 41 12.74 -9.31 1.74
CA VAL A 41 12.68 -9.53 0.29
C VAL A 41 13.22 -8.30 -0.45
N GLU A 42 14.13 -8.56 -1.39
CA GLU A 42 14.70 -7.57 -2.31
C GLU A 42 14.76 -8.19 -3.73
N PRO A 43 13.69 -8.09 -4.52
CA PRO A 43 13.62 -8.76 -5.82
C PRO A 43 14.52 -8.07 -6.86
N GLU A 44 15.03 -8.84 -7.82
CA GLU A 44 15.83 -8.31 -8.94
C GLU A 44 15.00 -7.40 -9.88
N TRP A 45 13.69 -7.67 -9.96
CA TRP A 45 12.70 -6.89 -10.70
C TRP A 45 11.64 -6.38 -9.73
N ARG A 46 11.39 -5.08 -9.76
CA ARG A 46 10.42 -4.43 -8.87
C ARG A 46 9.20 -3.97 -9.64
N GLY A 47 8.02 -4.36 -9.15
CA GLY A 47 6.73 -3.88 -9.67
C GLY A 47 6.46 -2.45 -9.22
N VAL A 48 6.12 -1.57 -10.16
CA VAL A 48 5.69 -0.19 -9.88
C VAL A 48 4.50 0.19 -10.74
N ILE A 49 3.59 1.00 -10.19
CA ILE A 49 2.53 1.65 -10.96
C ILE A 49 2.97 3.09 -11.27
N PRO A 50 3.16 3.46 -12.55
CA PRO A 50 3.46 4.84 -12.92
C PRO A 50 2.27 5.74 -12.59
N LEU A 51 2.49 6.80 -11.80
CA LEU A 51 1.43 7.74 -11.42
C LEU A 51 0.90 8.54 -12.63
N ASP A 52 1.80 9.01 -13.50
CA ASP A 52 1.45 9.75 -14.73
C ASP A 52 0.99 8.83 -15.87
N GLY A 53 1.29 7.53 -15.78
CA GLY A 53 0.95 6.51 -16.77
C GLY A 53 -0.13 5.54 -16.33
N PHE A 54 -0.88 5.86 -15.27
CA PHE A 54 -1.87 4.96 -14.69
C PHE A 54 -2.96 4.61 -15.70
N HIS A 55 -3.12 3.31 -15.98
CA HIS A 55 -4.13 2.86 -16.91
C HIS A 55 -5.48 2.69 -16.21
N LEU A 56 -6.49 3.42 -16.67
CA LEU A 56 -7.85 3.32 -16.16
C LEU A 56 -8.83 2.93 -17.28
N SER A 57 -9.46 1.76 -17.15
CA SER A 57 -10.50 1.35 -18.09
C SER A 57 -11.74 2.26 -18.02
N SER A 58 -12.39 2.49 -19.17
CA SER A 58 -13.62 3.28 -19.25
C SER A 58 -14.77 2.72 -18.40
N ARG A 59 -14.83 1.38 -18.27
CA ARG A 59 -15.81 0.69 -17.42
C ARG A 59 -15.58 1.02 -15.94
N LEU A 60 -14.33 0.96 -15.47
CA LEU A 60 -14.03 1.29 -14.07
C LEU A 60 -14.24 2.79 -13.80
N ALA A 61 -13.88 3.68 -14.75
CA ALA A 61 -14.18 5.10 -14.62
C ALA A 61 -15.69 5.38 -14.48
N ARG A 62 -16.56 4.61 -15.15
CA ARG A 62 -18.02 4.70 -14.93
C ARG A 62 -18.42 4.23 -13.54
N THR A 63 -17.79 3.17 -13.02
CA THR A 63 -18.03 2.70 -11.65
C THR A 63 -17.68 3.79 -10.63
N LEU A 64 -16.55 4.48 -10.80
CA LEU A 64 -16.17 5.62 -9.94
C LEU A 64 -17.23 6.72 -9.94
N ARG A 65 -17.66 7.19 -11.12
CA ARG A 65 -18.68 8.25 -11.23
C ARG A 65 -20.05 7.92 -10.65
N SER A 66 -20.32 6.65 -10.37
CA SER A 66 -21.57 6.26 -9.73
C SER A 66 -21.57 6.52 -8.23
N ASP A 67 -20.41 6.77 -7.63
CA ASP A 67 -20.21 6.96 -6.18
C ASP A 67 -20.91 5.88 -5.32
N ARG A 68 -21.03 4.66 -5.88
CA ARG A 68 -21.70 3.53 -5.22
C ARG A 68 -20.96 3.01 -3.99
N PHE A 69 -19.71 3.41 -3.83
CA PHE A 69 -18.89 3.15 -2.66
C PHE A 69 -18.52 4.49 -2.03
N GLU A 70 -18.75 4.62 -0.74
CA GLU A 70 -18.20 5.71 0.05
C GLU A 70 -16.72 5.42 0.31
N VAL A 71 -15.83 6.27 -0.20
CA VAL A 71 -14.39 6.09 -0.01
C VAL A 71 -13.93 6.86 1.23
N ARG A 72 -13.32 6.13 2.17
CA ARG A 72 -12.71 6.68 3.39
C ARG A 72 -11.21 6.39 3.39
N VAL A 73 -10.47 7.13 4.20
CA VAL A 73 -9.05 6.86 4.46
C VAL A 73 -8.79 6.90 5.95
N ASP A 74 -7.86 6.08 6.40
CA ASP A 74 -7.34 6.04 7.77
C ASP A 74 -8.46 5.96 8.84
N SER A 75 -9.59 5.33 8.51
CA SER A 75 -10.78 5.30 9.38
C SER A 75 -10.93 3.99 10.14
N ASP A 76 -10.46 2.87 9.57
CA ASP A 76 -10.44 1.57 10.25
C ASP A 76 -9.26 0.69 9.78
N PHE A 77 -8.05 1.04 10.21
CA PHE A 77 -6.84 0.28 9.89
C PHE A 77 -6.93 -1.19 10.27
N ALA A 78 -7.45 -1.47 11.47
CA ALA A 78 -7.53 -2.81 12.02
C ALA A 78 -8.43 -3.72 11.18
N ALA A 79 -9.58 -3.22 10.70
CA ALA A 79 -10.46 -3.99 9.83
C ALA A 79 -9.84 -4.22 8.44
N VAL A 80 -9.15 -3.22 7.87
CA VAL A 80 -8.50 -3.35 6.56
C VAL A 80 -7.40 -4.41 6.59
N ILE A 81 -6.46 -4.32 7.54
CA ILE A 81 -5.36 -5.28 7.59
C ILE A 81 -5.85 -6.69 7.94
N ALA A 82 -6.89 -6.82 8.77
CA ALA A 82 -7.52 -8.10 9.04
C ALA A 82 -8.15 -8.68 7.76
N ALA A 83 -8.87 -7.88 6.97
CA ALA A 83 -9.49 -8.33 5.73
C ALA A 83 -8.47 -8.67 4.62
N CYS A 84 -7.31 -8.02 4.60
CA CYS A 84 -6.18 -8.40 3.74
C CYS A 84 -5.52 -9.72 4.17
N ALA A 85 -5.59 -10.05 5.46
CA ALA A 85 -5.06 -11.27 6.04
C ALA A 85 -6.03 -12.46 5.97
N GLU A 86 -7.27 -12.25 5.52
CA GLU A 86 -8.24 -13.33 5.33
C GLU A 86 -7.78 -14.31 4.23
N GLU A 87 -7.91 -15.60 4.51
CA GLU A 87 -7.83 -16.65 3.50
C GLU A 87 -8.98 -16.51 2.49
N ARG A 88 -8.70 -16.82 1.23
CA ARG A 88 -9.67 -16.78 0.15
C ARG A 88 -9.63 -18.10 -0.63
N PRO A 89 -10.71 -18.49 -1.31
CA PRO A 89 -10.72 -19.70 -2.13
C PRO A 89 -9.59 -19.75 -3.18
N ASP A 90 -9.19 -18.59 -3.71
CA ASP A 90 -8.10 -18.40 -4.67
C ASP A 90 -6.73 -18.12 -4.01
N ARG A 91 -6.71 -17.89 -2.69
CA ARG A 91 -5.53 -17.62 -1.89
C ARG A 91 -5.70 -18.24 -0.50
N PRO A 92 -5.47 -19.56 -0.36
CA PRO A 92 -5.73 -20.28 0.88
C PRO A 92 -4.77 -19.92 2.02
N GLU A 93 -3.70 -19.18 1.72
CA GLU A 93 -2.68 -18.80 2.71
C GLU A 93 -2.25 -17.34 2.50
N THR A 94 -2.08 -16.62 3.62
CA THR A 94 -1.58 -15.25 3.63
C THR A 94 -0.20 -15.18 4.25
N TRP A 95 0.62 -14.23 3.79
CA TRP A 95 1.91 -13.89 4.40
C TRP A 95 1.76 -12.87 5.54
N ILE A 96 0.55 -12.33 5.75
CA ILE A 96 0.29 -11.30 6.76
C ILE A 96 0.07 -11.96 8.12
N ASN A 97 1.17 -12.29 8.78
CA ASN A 97 1.14 -12.88 10.11
C ASN A 97 0.81 -11.85 11.21
N ARG A 98 0.66 -12.35 12.44
CA ARG A 98 0.42 -11.52 13.63
C ARG A 98 1.44 -10.39 13.79
N ARG A 99 2.72 -10.65 13.54
CA ARG A 99 3.80 -9.69 13.75
C ARG A 99 3.74 -8.52 12.77
N ILE A 100 3.43 -8.79 11.50
CA ILE A 100 3.22 -7.76 10.48
C ILE A 100 2.04 -6.87 10.90
N ARG A 101 0.94 -7.48 11.37
CA ARG A 101 -0.23 -6.73 11.84
C ARG A 101 0.10 -5.78 13.00
N GLU A 102 0.87 -6.25 13.96
CA GLU A 102 1.31 -5.46 15.11
C GLU A 102 2.19 -4.28 14.66
N ILE A 103 3.24 -4.54 13.88
CA ILE A 103 4.18 -3.49 13.42
C ILE A 103 3.47 -2.46 12.54
N PHE A 104 2.59 -2.89 11.63
CA PHE A 104 1.85 -1.95 10.78
C PHE A 104 0.78 -1.17 11.55
N GLY A 105 0.19 -1.73 12.61
CA GLY A 105 -0.67 -0.97 13.52
C GLY A 105 0.09 0.12 14.28
N GLU A 106 1.33 -0.15 14.69
CA GLU A 106 2.22 0.86 15.26
C GLU A 106 2.60 1.93 14.21
N LEU A 107 2.95 1.51 13.00
CA LEU A 107 3.25 2.44 11.89
C LEU A 107 2.05 3.31 11.51
N PHE A 108 0.83 2.78 11.58
CA PHE A 108 -0.39 3.56 11.40
C PHE A 108 -0.54 4.62 12.49
N THR A 109 -0.32 4.24 13.75
CA THR A 109 -0.36 5.16 14.90
C THR A 109 0.70 6.27 14.79
N LEU A 110 1.86 5.96 14.20
CA LEU A 110 2.94 6.90 13.93
C LEU A 110 2.71 7.76 12.67
N GLY A 111 1.63 7.52 11.91
CA GLY A 111 1.30 8.28 10.71
C GLY A 111 2.10 7.88 9.45
N HIS A 112 2.67 6.67 9.44
CA HIS A 112 3.41 6.12 8.30
C HIS A 112 2.62 5.10 7.50
N ALA A 113 1.72 4.35 8.10
CA ALA A 113 0.83 3.45 7.36
C ALA A 113 -0.52 4.13 7.13
N HIS A 114 -1.13 3.84 5.98
CA HIS A 114 -2.40 4.44 5.57
C HIS A 114 -3.31 3.43 4.90
N THR A 115 -4.61 3.71 4.93
CA THR A 115 -5.65 2.90 4.27
C THR A 115 -6.45 3.70 3.26
N VAL A 116 -6.93 3.01 2.22
CA VAL A 116 -8.03 3.47 1.37
C VAL A 116 -9.13 2.42 1.43
N GLU A 117 -10.31 2.85 1.81
CA GLU A 117 -11.40 1.97 2.22
C GLU A 117 -12.64 2.24 1.37
N CYS A 118 -13.27 1.19 0.85
CA CYS A 118 -14.55 1.28 0.17
C CYS A 118 -15.66 0.75 1.08
N TRP A 119 -16.57 1.63 1.44
CA TRP A 119 -17.73 1.35 2.27
C TRP A 119 -19.00 1.35 1.45
N ARG A 120 -19.94 0.48 1.78
CA ARG A 120 -21.28 0.47 1.20
C ARG A 120 -22.29 0.07 2.24
N GLU A 121 -23.32 0.90 2.44
CA GLU A 121 -24.37 0.66 3.44
C GLU A 121 -23.78 0.42 4.84
N GLY A 122 -22.73 1.17 5.21
CA GLY A 122 -22.03 1.03 6.49
C GLY A 122 -21.11 -0.19 6.61
N ARG A 123 -20.95 -1.01 5.56
CA ARG A 123 -20.08 -2.19 5.54
C ARG A 123 -18.77 -1.90 4.78
N LEU A 124 -17.65 -2.33 5.34
CA LEU A 124 -16.36 -2.34 4.66
C LEU A 124 -16.33 -3.48 3.62
N VAL A 125 -16.34 -3.11 2.33
CA VAL A 125 -16.52 -4.04 1.19
C VAL A 125 -15.29 -4.15 0.28
N GLY A 126 -14.26 -3.36 0.55
CA GLY A 126 -12.95 -3.49 -0.06
C GLY A 126 -12.01 -2.40 0.42
N GLY A 127 -10.75 -2.50 0.06
CA GLY A 127 -9.76 -1.53 0.44
C GLY A 127 -8.35 -2.03 0.23
N LEU A 128 -7.41 -1.20 0.65
CA LEU A 128 -5.98 -1.48 0.64
C LEU A 128 -5.31 -0.76 1.80
N TYR A 129 -4.12 -1.22 2.17
CA TYR A 129 -3.22 -0.47 3.03
C TYR A 129 -1.83 -0.40 2.41
N GLY A 130 -1.07 0.58 2.87
CA GLY A 130 0.32 0.75 2.46
C GLY A 130 1.10 1.63 3.42
N LEU A 131 2.38 1.83 3.09
CA LEU A 131 3.30 2.67 3.84
C LEU A 131 3.67 3.92 3.03
N SER A 132 3.70 5.06 3.67
CA SER A 132 4.17 6.33 3.12
C SER A 132 5.51 6.72 3.75
N LEU A 133 6.50 6.99 2.90
CA LEU A 133 7.82 7.46 3.33
C LEU A 133 8.38 8.41 2.26
N GLY A 134 8.68 9.66 2.65
CA GLY A 134 9.00 10.72 1.70
C GLY A 134 7.85 10.92 0.70
N ALA A 135 8.17 10.95 -0.59
CA ALA A 135 7.22 10.94 -1.70
C ALA A 135 7.02 9.53 -2.32
N ALA A 136 7.40 8.47 -1.61
CA ALA A 136 7.14 7.08 -1.99
C ALA A 136 5.98 6.49 -1.19
N PHE A 137 5.14 5.72 -1.88
CA PHE A 137 4.09 4.92 -1.28
C PHE A 137 4.26 3.45 -1.66
N PHE A 138 4.27 2.58 -0.66
CA PHE A 138 4.44 1.14 -0.81
C PHE A 138 3.08 0.49 -0.58
N GLY A 139 2.41 0.03 -1.65
CA GLY A 139 1.12 -0.65 -1.55
C GLY A 139 1.33 -2.07 -1.05
N GLU A 140 0.88 -2.40 0.15
CA GLU A 140 1.19 -3.69 0.79
C GLU A 140 0.22 -4.80 0.39
N SER A 141 -1.06 -4.54 0.57
CA SER A 141 -2.08 -5.52 0.23
C SER A 141 -3.42 -4.87 0.02
N MET A 142 -4.30 -5.58 -0.68
CA MET A 142 -5.65 -5.15 -0.95
C MET A 142 -6.62 -6.31 -0.87
N PHE A 143 -7.87 -5.98 -0.58
CA PHE A 143 -8.93 -6.95 -0.38
C PHE A 143 -10.21 -6.39 -1.00
N HIS A 144 -11.09 -7.29 -1.44
CA HIS A 144 -12.46 -6.94 -1.80
C HIS A 144 -13.42 -8.03 -1.36
N ARG A 145 -14.66 -7.62 -1.13
CA ARG A 145 -15.85 -8.44 -0.85
C ARG A 145 -16.99 -8.12 -1.83
N GLU A 146 -16.96 -6.96 -2.47
CA GLU A 146 -17.84 -6.61 -3.60
C GLU A 146 -17.03 -6.34 -4.86
N THR A 147 -17.62 -6.63 -6.02
CA THR A 147 -17.00 -6.40 -7.33
C THR A 147 -16.53 -4.95 -7.48
N ASP A 148 -15.31 -4.79 -8.00
CA ASP A 148 -14.62 -3.52 -8.24
C ASP A 148 -14.24 -2.70 -7.00
N ALA A 149 -14.58 -3.12 -5.77
CA ALA A 149 -14.27 -2.33 -4.57
C ALA A 149 -12.76 -2.07 -4.38
N SER A 150 -11.90 -3.11 -4.45
CA SER A 150 -10.44 -2.90 -4.35
C SER A 150 -9.86 -2.09 -5.50
N LYS A 151 -10.48 -2.17 -6.69
CA LYS A 151 -10.06 -1.38 -7.85
C LYS A 151 -10.40 0.10 -7.66
N VAL A 152 -11.59 0.40 -7.14
CA VAL A 152 -11.97 1.76 -6.76
C VAL A 152 -11.01 2.28 -5.70
N ALA A 153 -10.70 1.51 -4.66
CA ALA A 153 -9.70 1.88 -3.65
C ALA A 153 -8.33 2.19 -4.27
N LEU A 154 -7.86 1.39 -5.24
CA LEU A 154 -6.60 1.64 -5.95
C LEU A 154 -6.63 2.93 -6.77
N VAL A 155 -7.73 3.20 -7.48
CA VAL A 155 -7.87 4.45 -8.26
C VAL A 155 -7.86 5.66 -7.34
N HIS A 156 -8.54 5.59 -6.19
CA HIS A 156 -8.52 6.65 -5.19
C HIS A 156 -7.14 6.81 -4.52
N LEU A 157 -6.40 5.71 -4.31
CA LEU A 157 -5.01 5.77 -3.89
C LEU A 157 -4.18 6.58 -4.89
N VAL A 158 -4.18 6.21 -6.17
CA VAL A 158 -3.37 6.89 -7.19
C VAL A 158 -3.75 8.38 -7.31
N ALA A 159 -5.05 8.69 -7.27
CA ALA A 159 -5.53 10.06 -7.27
C ALA A 159 -4.99 10.87 -6.07
N ARG A 160 -5.04 10.29 -4.86
CA ARG A 160 -4.51 10.91 -3.65
C ARG A 160 -2.99 11.07 -3.71
N LEU A 161 -2.27 10.09 -4.23
CA LEU A 161 -0.82 10.16 -4.40
C LEU A 161 -0.43 11.29 -5.36
N ARG A 162 -1.11 11.44 -6.49
CA ARG A 162 -0.88 12.54 -7.42
C ARG A 162 -1.21 13.90 -6.81
N HIS A 163 -2.38 14.03 -6.17
CA HIS A 163 -2.77 15.27 -5.51
C HIS A 163 -1.78 15.64 -4.38
N GLY A 164 -1.27 14.64 -3.67
CA GLY A 164 -0.26 14.76 -2.61
C GLY A 164 1.19 14.86 -3.11
N ARG A 165 1.43 14.95 -4.43
CA ARG A 165 2.77 15.05 -5.05
C ARG A 165 3.73 13.91 -4.73
N TYR A 166 3.20 12.70 -4.54
CA TYR A 166 4.02 11.49 -4.51
C TYR A 166 4.63 11.22 -5.89
N GLN A 167 5.75 10.53 -5.91
CA GLN A 167 6.54 10.25 -7.11
C GLN A 167 6.67 8.76 -7.41
N LEU A 168 6.50 7.90 -6.40
CA LEU A 168 6.68 6.46 -6.52
C LEU A 168 5.50 5.72 -5.87
N LEU A 169 4.83 4.86 -6.65
CA LEU A 169 3.92 3.84 -6.14
C LEU A 169 4.53 2.46 -6.40
N ASP A 170 5.04 1.86 -5.33
CA ASP A 170 5.63 0.52 -5.31
C ASP A 170 4.56 -0.53 -5.06
N THR A 171 4.57 -1.59 -5.87
CA THR A 171 3.66 -2.74 -5.75
C THR A 171 4.38 -4.05 -5.49
N GLN A 172 5.67 -3.96 -5.14
CA GLN A 172 6.64 -5.04 -4.90
C GLN A 172 6.85 -5.96 -6.11
N PHE A 173 5.80 -6.65 -6.54
CA PHE A 173 5.76 -7.56 -7.68
C PHE A 173 4.74 -7.10 -8.72
N GLN A 174 4.95 -7.46 -9.98
CA GLN A 174 3.88 -7.41 -10.96
C GLN A 174 2.94 -8.61 -10.75
N THR A 175 1.63 -8.37 -10.80
CA THR A 175 0.62 -9.43 -10.80
C THR A 175 -0.33 -9.23 -11.98
N GLY A 176 -0.99 -10.31 -12.43
CA GLY A 176 -2.00 -10.19 -13.49
C GLY A 176 -3.14 -9.24 -13.14
N HIS A 177 -3.48 -9.13 -11.84
CA HIS A 177 -4.45 -8.15 -11.36
C HIS A 177 -3.94 -6.72 -11.55
N LEU A 178 -2.70 -6.41 -11.13
CA LEU A 178 -2.17 -5.06 -11.20
C LEU A 178 -1.71 -4.64 -12.61
N ALA A 179 -1.41 -5.59 -13.48
CA ALA A 179 -1.04 -5.32 -14.88
C ALA A 179 -2.13 -4.53 -15.62
N GLN A 180 -3.41 -4.73 -15.28
CA GLN A 180 -4.52 -3.97 -15.87
C GLN A 180 -4.49 -2.47 -15.54
N PHE A 181 -3.64 -2.03 -14.61
CA PHE A 181 -3.47 -0.62 -14.21
C PHE A 181 -2.19 0.03 -14.75
N GLY A 182 -1.48 -0.66 -15.65
CA GLY A 182 -0.23 -0.16 -16.22
C GLY A 182 1.00 -0.45 -15.36
N THR A 183 0.91 -1.43 -14.46
CA THR A 183 2.06 -1.87 -13.65
C THR A 183 3.19 -2.35 -14.56
N ILE A 184 4.38 -1.81 -14.33
CA ILE A 184 5.61 -2.20 -15.03
C ILE A 184 6.58 -2.86 -14.05
N GLU A 185 7.47 -3.70 -14.57
CA GLU A 185 8.63 -4.17 -13.82
C GLU A 185 9.86 -3.39 -14.24
N ILE A 186 10.66 -2.96 -13.26
CA ILE A 186 11.93 -2.28 -13.50
C ILE A 186 13.05 -3.01 -12.75
N PRO A 187 14.29 -3.01 -13.29
CA PRO A 187 15.42 -3.58 -12.57
C PRO A 187 15.61 -2.91 -11.21
N ARG A 188 16.06 -3.68 -10.21
CA ARG A 188 16.31 -3.21 -8.84
C ARG A 188 17.10 -1.91 -8.79
N ASP A 189 18.16 -1.78 -9.57
CA ASP A 189 19.00 -0.58 -9.56
C ASP A 189 18.24 0.66 -10.07
N ALA A 190 17.39 0.49 -11.09
CA ALA A 190 16.53 1.56 -11.59
C ALA A 190 15.43 1.92 -10.58
N TYR A 191 14.89 0.94 -9.85
CA TYR A 191 13.95 1.19 -8.76
C TYR A 191 14.61 1.97 -7.62
N ARG A 192 15.82 1.57 -7.20
CA ARG A 192 16.55 2.24 -6.12
C ARG A 192 16.83 3.70 -6.43
N LEU A 193 17.19 4.04 -7.67
CA LEU A 193 17.34 5.43 -8.09
C LEU A 193 16.02 6.23 -7.95
N ARG A 194 14.88 5.65 -8.33
CA ARG A 194 13.57 6.29 -8.16
C ARG A 194 13.16 6.43 -6.71
N LEU A 195 13.45 5.41 -5.89
CA LEU A 195 13.19 5.44 -4.46
C LEU A 195 14.05 6.49 -3.75
N GLU A 196 15.35 6.51 -4.02
CA GLU A 196 16.29 7.49 -3.46
C GLU A 196 15.85 8.92 -3.78
N GLU A 197 15.42 9.19 -5.02
CA GLU A 197 14.85 10.49 -5.42
C GLU A 197 13.55 10.79 -4.66
N ALA A 198 12.58 9.86 -4.65
CA ALA A 198 11.31 10.05 -3.97
C ALA A 198 11.48 10.31 -2.46
N LEU A 199 12.50 9.74 -1.82
CA LEU A 199 12.83 9.97 -0.41
C LEU A 199 13.42 11.36 -0.13
N GLN A 200 13.92 12.08 -1.15
CA GLN A 200 14.35 13.49 -0.99
C GLN A 200 13.17 14.48 -0.96
N HIS A 201 11.99 14.04 -1.38
CA HIS A 201 10.77 14.85 -1.42
C HIS A 201 9.78 14.40 -0.36
N GLN A 202 8.83 15.27 -0.04
CA GLN A 202 7.77 14.97 0.93
C GLN A 202 6.42 14.91 0.21
N GLY A 203 5.86 13.70 0.13
CA GLY A 203 4.46 13.52 -0.23
C GLY A 203 3.55 14.01 0.90
N ASN A 204 2.40 14.57 0.54
CA ASN A 204 1.37 14.98 1.48
C ASN A 204 0.14 14.08 1.35
N TRP A 205 0.11 13.00 2.13
CA TRP A 205 -1.05 12.09 2.19
C TRP A 205 -2.36 12.83 2.47
N PHE A 206 -2.32 13.83 3.36
CA PHE A 206 -3.48 14.61 3.80
C PHE A 206 -3.73 15.88 2.96
N ALA A 207 -3.17 15.98 1.75
CA ALA A 207 -3.52 17.05 0.81
C ALA A 207 -5.04 17.09 0.55
N TRP A 208 -5.67 15.92 0.51
CA TRP A 208 -7.08 15.77 0.86
C TRP A 208 -7.22 15.38 2.34
N PRO A 209 -7.96 16.15 3.16
CA PRO A 209 -8.16 15.81 4.57
C PRO A 209 -8.78 14.42 4.76
N ALA A 210 -8.43 13.72 5.84
CA ALA A 210 -8.96 12.37 6.11
C ALA A 210 -10.51 12.37 6.26
N ALA A 211 -11.07 13.43 6.82
CA ALA A 211 -12.51 13.59 7.01
C ALA A 211 -13.26 14.00 5.72
N ALA A 212 -12.55 14.32 4.64
CA ALA A 212 -13.16 14.72 3.38
C ALA A 212 -13.59 13.49 2.57
N THR A 213 -14.84 13.47 2.14
CA THR A 213 -15.31 12.53 1.11
C THR A 213 -14.81 13.00 -0.24
N VAL A 214 -13.91 12.24 -0.85
CA VAL A 214 -13.47 12.47 -2.23
C VAL A 214 -14.35 11.65 -3.16
N THR A 215 -15.09 12.32 -4.03
CA THR A 215 -15.97 11.68 -5.02
C THR A 215 -15.17 11.00 -6.12
N GLY A 216 -15.83 10.11 -6.86
CA GLY A 216 -15.26 9.48 -8.04
C GLY A 216 -14.87 10.49 -9.12
N GLU A 217 -15.64 11.58 -9.33
CA GLU A 217 -15.27 12.58 -10.34
C GLU A 217 -14.05 13.40 -9.91
N GLU A 218 -13.91 13.75 -8.62
CA GLU A 218 -12.70 14.43 -8.10
C GLU A 218 -11.46 13.53 -8.22
N ALA A 219 -11.59 12.24 -7.86
CA ALA A 219 -10.52 11.28 -8.06
C ALA A 219 -10.12 11.17 -9.54
N LEU A 220 -11.09 11.12 -10.45
CA LEU A 220 -10.84 11.10 -11.89
C LEU A 220 -10.19 12.38 -12.41
N ALA A 221 -10.56 13.55 -11.86
CA ALA A 221 -9.95 14.83 -12.24
C ALA A 221 -8.46 14.85 -11.88
N ALA A 222 -8.10 14.41 -10.66
CA ALA A 222 -6.71 14.32 -10.22
C ALA A 222 -5.84 13.36 -11.07
N LEU A 223 -6.45 12.44 -11.82
CA LEU A 223 -5.74 11.57 -12.78
C LEU A 223 -5.56 12.20 -14.16
N ARG A 224 -6.35 13.21 -14.54
CA ARG A 224 -6.24 13.91 -15.83
C ARG A 224 -5.23 15.04 -15.77
N ASP A 225 -5.17 15.72 -14.64
CA ASP A 225 -4.27 16.84 -14.43
C ASP A 225 -2.87 16.29 -14.16
N GLY A 226 -2.06 16.13 -15.21
CA GLY A 226 -0.62 15.85 -15.08
C GLY A 226 0.03 16.89 -14.15
N PRO A 227 1.18 16.58 -13.52
CA PRO A 227 1.86 17.55 -12.68
C PRO A 227 2.08 18.84 -13.47
N ALA A 228 1.58 19.95 -12.90
CA ALA A 228 1.78 21.30 -13.43
C ALA A 228 3.25 21.70 -13.42
#